data_AF-A0A0F9L4P5-F1
#
_entry.id   AF-A0A0F9L4P5-F1
#
_cell.length_a   1.000
_cell.length_b   1.000
_cell.length_c   1.000
_cell.angle_alpha   90.00
_cell.angle_beta   90.00
_cell.angle_gamma   90.00
#
_symmetry.space_group_name_H-M   'P 1'
#
loop_
_entity.id
_entity.type
_entity.pdbx_description
1 polymer ?
#
loop_
_entity_poly.entity_id
_entity_poly.type
_entity_poly.pdbx_seq_one_letter_code
_entity_poly.pdbx_strand_id
1 'polypeptide(L)'
;MTKYVTVNKIKTQIMYNETHKMNSLNLSRQDISKISQIKGLHDFKSLSLDLSFNEITEIEDLEKLKNLISLRLNYNKFTEIKGLEKLKNLISLYLGNNEITEIKGFENLKNLVFLDLNNNQITEIKGLENLTNLGSLELNNNQITEIKGLESLNKLKYLRIGENNISKKLIQQLGGLDIKGYANNPQKFIGYCKEEE
;
A
#
# COMPACT_ATOMS: atom_id res chain seq x y z
N MET A 1 -4.50 12.53 28.31
CA MET A 1 -4.06 13.87 27.87
C MET A 1 -4.16 13.92 26.36
N THR A 2 -4.89 14.88 25.80
CA THR A 2 -5.04 15.04 24.35
C THR A 2 -3.69 15.36 23.71
N LYS A 3 -3.27 14.58 22.72
CA LYS A 3 -2.04 14.80 21.97
C LYS A 3 -2.35 15.49 20.65
N TYR A 4 -1.42 16.32 20.18
CA TYR A 4 -1.53 17.03 18.91
C TYR A 4 -0.23 16.89 18.12
N VAL A 5 -0.35 16.94 16.81
CA VAL A 5 0.75 17.26 15.90
C VAL A 5 0.52 18.64 15.30
N THR A 6 1.57 19.23 14.73
CA THR A 6 1.45 20.51 14.03
C THR A 6 2.06 20.41 12.65
N VAL A 7 1.33 20.84 11.64
CA VAL A 7 1.82 20.97 10.27
C VAL A 7 1.26 22.28 9.70
N ASN A 8 2.09 23.04 8.98
CA ASN A 8 1.70 24.34 8.41
C ASN A 8 1.02 25.29 9.43
N LYS A 9 1.47 25.26 10.69
CA LYS A 9 0.91 26.00 11.85
C LYS A 9 -0.51 25.58 12.28
N ILE A 10 -1.08 24.55 11.66
CA ILE A 10 -2.36 23.95 12.03
C ILE A 10 -2.11 22.82 13.04
N LYS A 11 -2.81 22.87 14.17
CA LYS A 11 -2.78 21.79 15.16
C LYS A 11 -3.83 20.75 14.79
N THR A 12 -3.37 19.52 14.56
CA THR A 12 -4.24 18.38 14.29
C THR A 12 -4.26 17.46 15.51
N GLN A 13 -5.46 17.10 15.96
CA GLN A 13 -5.65 16.21 17.09
C GLN A 13 -5.31 14.77 16.72
N ILE A 14 -4.64 14.07 17.64
CA ILE A 14 -4.48 12.62 17.57
C ILE A 14 -5.66 11.99 18.30
N MET A 15 -6.40 11.14 17.59
CA MET A 15 -7.53 10.40 18.13
C MET A 15 -7.05 9.08 18.72
N TYR A 16 -7.58 8.68 19.87
CA TYR A 16 -7.32 7.36 20.44
C TYR A 16 -8.60 6.54 20.43
N ASN A 17 -8.52 5.33 19.87
CA ASN A 17 -9.60 4.36 19.87
C ASN A 17 -9.34 3.34 21.00
N GLU A 18 -10.15 3.39 22.05
CA GLU A 18 -10.03 2.51 23.23
C GLU A 18 -10.24 1.03 22.88
N THR A 19 -11.20 0.71 22.00
CA THR A 19 -11.55 -0.68 21.69
C THR A 19 -10.43 -1.38 20.92
N HIS A 20 -9.75 -0.67 20.01
CA HIS A 20 -8.64 -1.19 19.22
C HIS A 20 -7.27 -0.83 19.82
N LYS A 21 -7.23 -0.07 20.91
CA LYS A 21 -6.02 0.46 21.56
C LYS A 21 -5.06 1.13 20.57
N MET A 22 -5.59 1.90 19.63
CA MET A 22 -4.84 2.44 18.49
C MET A 22 -5.00 3.96 18.39
N ASN A 23 -3.89 4.66 18.11
CA ASN A 23 -3.93 6.08 17.76
C ASN A 23 -4.24 6.23 16.27
N SER A 24 -5.03 7.23 15.92
CA SER A 24 -5.30 7.61 14.54
C SER A 24 -4.97 9.08 14.35
N LEU A 25 -4.22 9.37 13.30
CA LEU A 25 -3.85 10.72 12.92
C LEU A 25 -4.22 10.95 11.45
N ASN A 26 -5.13 11.88 11.20
CA ASN A 26 -5.56 12.26 9.86
C ASN A 26 -4.93 13.60 9.47
N LEU A 27 -3.98 13.55 8.54
CA LEU A 27 -3.31 14.70 7.92
C LEU A 27 -3.61 14.77 6.43
N SER A 28 -4.74 14.21 6.00
CA SER A 28 -5.18 14.26 4.61
C SER A 28 -5.59 15.68 4.23
N ARG A 29 -5.28 16.11 3.00
CA ARG A 29 -5.66 17.43 2.44
C ARG A 29 -5.08 18.59 3.25
N GLN A 30 -3.77 18.56 3.50
CA GLN A 30 -3.08 19.59 4.29
C GLN A 30 -1.91 20.25 3.54
N ASP A 31 -1.86 20.09 2.22
CA ASP A 31 -0.82 20.64 1.33
C ASP A 31 0.60 20.26 1.78
N ILE A 32 0.74 19.03 2.29
CA ILE A 32 2.02 18.52 2.79
C ILE A 32 2.85 18.06 1.60
N SER A 33 4.03 18.64 1.41
CA SER A 33 4.97 18.19 0.37
C SER A 33 6.12 17.36 0.93
N LYS A 34 6.39 17.50 2.24
CA LYS A 34 7.45 16.78 2.94
C LYS A 34 6.97 16.35 4.31
N ILE A 35 7.23 15.09 4.67
CA ILE A 35 6.86 14.54 5.97
C ILE A 35 7.57 15.29 7.11
N SER A 36 8.78 15.82 6.85
CA SER A 36 9.55 16.67 7.75
C SER A 36 8.82 17.95 8.21
N GLN A 37 7.76 18.37 7.51
CA GLN A 37 6.88 19.49 7.93
C GLN A 37 6.02 19.14 9.15
N ILE A 38 5.82 17.85 9.44
CA ILE A 38 4.94 17.38 10.50
C ILE A 38 5.72 17.35 11.82
N LYS A 39 5.49 18.35 12.66
CA LYS A 39 6.12 18.46 13.97
C LYS A 39 5.32 17.71 15.03
N GLY A 40 6.05 17.07 15.94
CA GLY A 40 5.45 16.33 17.06
C GLY A 40 5.08 14.88 16.71
N LEU A 41 5.50 14.37 15.55
CA LEU A 41 5.55 12.92 15.33
C LEU A 41 6.55 12.31 16.31
N HIS A 42 6.07 11.37 17.12
CA HIS A 42 6.85 10.62 18.09
C HIS A 42 6.41 9.16 18.02
N ASP A 43 7.16 8.27 18.66
CA ASP A 43 6.77 6.87 18.69
C ASP A 43 5.46 6.71 19.47
N PHE A 44 4.47 6.10 18.82
CA PHE A 44 3.19 5.75 19.42
C PHE A 44 3.16 4.24 19.58
N LYS A 45 2.47 3.72 20.61
CA LYS A 45 2.35 2.27 20.80
C LYS A 45 1.72 1.55 19.59
N SER A 46 0.79 2.23 18.91
CA SER A 46 0.16 1.81 17.67
C SER A 46 -0.42 3.05 17.00
N LEU A 47 -0.20 3.20 15.68
CA LEU A 47 -0.63 4.35 14.90
C LEU A 47 -1.21 3.93 13.54
N SER A 48 -2.34 4.52 13.20
CA SER A 48 -2.83 4.68 11.83
C SER A 48 -2.60 6.12 11.38
N LEU A 49 -1.88 6.30 10.29
CA LEU A 49 -1.54 7.60 9.73
C LEU A 49 -2.14 7.76 8.34
N ASP A 50 -2.97 8.79 8.17
CA ASP A 50 -3.53 9.17 6.88
C ASP A 50 -2.86 10.44 6.37
N LEU A 51 -2.10 10.32 5.29
CA LEU A 51 -1.42 11.38 4.56
C LEU A 51 -1.96 11.50 3.13
N SER A 52 -3.15 10.97 2.86
CA SER A 52 -3.73 10.97 1.50
C SER A 52 -4.08 12.38 1.03
N PHE A 53 -4.15 12.61 -0.29
CA PHE A 53 -4.49 13.91 -0.88
C PHE A 53 -3.54 15.02 -0.41
N ASN A 54 -2.25 14.80 -0.59
CA ASN A 54 -1.19 15.75 -0.31
C ASN A 54 -0.25 15.79 -1.54
N GLU A 55 0.92 16.40 -1.39
CA GLU A 55 1.88 16.65 -2.48
C GLU A 55 3.21 15.92 -2.22
N ILE A 56 3.17 14.80 -1.49
CA ILE A 56 4.35 14.08 -1.01
C ILE A 56 4.95 13.25 -2.15
N THR A 57 6.27 13.31 -2.30
CA THR A 57 7.02 12.55 -3.33
C THR A 57 7.92 11.47 -2.74
N GLU A 58 8.22 11.54 -1.44
CA GLU A 58 9.10 10.57 -0.77
C GLU A 58 8.68 10.27 0.67
N ILE A 59 8.89 9.01 1.07
CA ILE A 59 8.66 8.56 2.45
C ILE A 59 9.98 8.78 3.20
N GLU A 60 10.10 9.95 3.83
CA GLU A 60 11.23 10.33 4.68
C GLU A 60 10.78 10.49 6.14
N ASP A 61 11.73 10.48 7.07
CA ASP A 61 11.52 10.80 8.50
C ASP A 61 10.46 9.96 9.24
N LEU A 62 10.07 8.80 8.70
CA LEU A 62 9.16 7.85 9.34
C LEU A 62 9.87 6.77 10.17
N GLU A 63 11.21 6.77 10.25
CA GLU A 63 11.98 5.75 10.97
C GLU A 63 11.68 5.68 12.48
N LYS A 64 11.10 6.75 13.02
CA LYS A 64 10.67 6.84 14.43
C LYS A 64 9.30 6.20 14.67
N LEU A 65 8.47 6.00 13.64
CA LEU A 65 7.14 5.43 13.75
C LEU A 65 7.17 3.90 13.64
N LYS A 66 7.98 3.25 14.50
CA LYS A 66 8.24 1.80 14.42
C LYS A 66 7.00 0.94 14.63
N ASN A 67 6.00 1.47 15.32
CA ASN A 67 4.72 0.78 15.55
C ASN A 67 3.59 1.32 14.65
N LEU A 68 3.93 1.87 13.49
CA LEU A 68 2.95 2.23 12.48
C LEU A 68 2.29 0.95 11.92
N ILE A 69 0.98 0.87 12.04
CA ILE A 69 0.17 -0.29 11.65
C ILE A 69 -0.49 -0.06 10.29
N SER A 70 -0.91 1.17 10.03
CA SER A 70 -1.58 1.55 8.78
C SER A 70 -1.02 2.86 8.28
N LEU A 71 -0.66 2.91 7.00
CA LEU A 71 -0.15 4.10 6.32
C LEU A 71 -0.96 4.32 5.04
N ARG A 72 -1.64 5.46 4.94
CA ARG A 72 -2.35 5.88 3.74
C ARG A 72 -1.64 7.04 3.07
N LEU A 73 -1.29 6.86 1.81
CA LEU A 73 -0.55 7.80 0.97
C LEU A 73 -1.24 7.95 -0.40
N ASN A 74 -2.54 7.65 -0.48
CA ASN A 74 -3.28 7.76 -1.73
C ASN A 74 -3.31 9.21 -2.23
N TYR A 75 -3.36 9.43 -3.55
CA TYR A 75 -3.43 10.78 -4.13
C TYR A 75 -2.27 11.67 -3.63
N ASN A 76 -1.05 11.24 -3.93
CA ASN A 76 0.19 11.98 -3.74
C ASN A 76 0.97 11.99 -5.07
N LYS A 77 2.28 12.22 -5.03
CA LYS A 77 3.15 12.31 -6.20
C LYS A 77 4.30 11.31 -6.15
N PHE A 78 4.06 10.13 -5.59
CA PHE A 78 5.09 9.09 -5.52
C PHE A 78 5.35 8.50 -6.91
N THR A 79 6.60 8.54 -7.36
CA THR A 79 7.07 7.79 -8.54
C THR A 79 7.81 6.52 -8.16
N GLU A 80 8.30 6.44 -6.93
CA GLU A 80 9.05 5.32 -6.40
C GLU A 80 8.64 4.99 -4.96
N ILE A 81 8.74 3.71 -4.61
CA ILE A 81 8.55 3.21 -3.24
C ILE A 81 9.92 3.05 -2.60
N LYS A 82 10.24 3.92 -1.64
CA LYS A 82 11.47 3.92 -0.83
C LYS A 82 11.15 4.37 0.59
N GLY A 83 11.99 4.07 1.58
CA GLY A 83 11.82 4.60 2.95
C GLY A 83 10.89 3.79 3.87
N LEU A 84 10.54 2.56 3.47
CA LEU A 84 9.68 1.66 4.24
C LEU A 84 10.47 0.69 5.15
N GLU A 85 11.80 0.71 5.12
CA GLU A 85 12.68 -0.33 5.66
C GLU A 85 12.55 -0.49 7.19
N LYS A 86 12.12 0.58 7.87
CA LYS A 86 11.93 0.60 9.33
C LYS A 86 10.51 0.27 9.78
N LEU A 87 9.54 0.23 8.87
CA LEU A 87 8.11 0.07 9.17
C LEU A 87 7.68 -1.40 9.26
N LYS A 88 8.43 -2.21 10.02
CA LYS A 88 8.29 -3.68 10.07
C LYS A 88 6.93 -4.17 10.59
N ASN A 89 6.20 -3.32 11.30
CA ASN A 89 4.90 -3.64 11.89
C ASN A 89 3.71 -3.23 11.00
N LEU A 90 3.96 -2.74 9.79
CA LEU A 90 2.91 -2.29 8.89
C LEU A 90 2.03 -3.47 8.45
N ILE A 91 0.71 -3.30 8.60
CA ILE A 91 -0.33 -4.27 8.24
C ILE A 91 -1.08 -3.82 6.98
N SER A 92 -1.28 -2.51 6.81
CA SER A 92 -1.99 -1.96 5.66
C SER A 92 -1.26 -0.77 5.06
N LEU A 93 -1.01 -0.82 3.76
CA LEU A 93 -0.37 0.22 2.99
C LEU A 93 -1.24 0.61 1.79
N TYR A 94 -1.52 1.90 1.67
CA TYR A 94 -2.31 2.45 0.57
C TYR A 94 -1.47 3.47 -0.20
N LEU A 95 -1.23 3.19 -1.48
CA LEU A 95 -0.40 3.96 -2.40
C LEU A 95 -1.14 4.19 -3.73
N GLY A 96 -2.45 4.04 -3.76
CA GLY A 96 -3.24 4.21 -4.97
C GLY A 96 -3.34 5.66 -5.43
N ASN A 97 -3.50 5.88 -6.73
CA ASN A 97 -3.51 7.21 -7.36
C ASN A 97 -2.18 7.95 -7.10
N ASN A 98 -1.09 7.35 -7.57
CA ASN A 98 0.25 7.93 -7.61
C ASN A 98 0.84 7.71 -9.01
N GLU A 99 2.14 7.91 -9.18
CA GLU A 99 2.85 7.77 -10.45
C GLU A 99 3.90 6.64 -10.37
N ILE A 100 3.66 5.64 -9.53
CA ILE A 100 4.62 4.56 -9.26
C ILE A 100 4.76 3.67 -10.50
N THR A 101 5.99 3.42 -10.93
CA THR A 101 6.29 2.58 -12.10
C THR A 101 6.79 1.18 -11.73
N GLU A 102 7.34 1.02 -10.53
CA GLU A 102 7.93 -0.24 -10.07
C GLU A 102 7.52 -0.60 -8.65
N ILE A 103 7.23 -1.89 -8.46
CA ILE A 103 6.99 -2.50 -7.15
C ILE A 103 8.36 -2.90 -6.56
N LYS A 104 8.79 -2.20 -5.50
CA LYS A 104 10.06 -2.44 -4.78
C LYS A 104 9.99 -1.90 -3.34
N GLY A 105 10.97 -2.20 -2.50
CA GLY A 105 11.09 -1.61 -1.16
C GLY A 105 10.22 -2.27 -0.09
N PHE A 106 9.79 -3.51 -0.30
CA PHE A 106 8.89 -4.26 0.59
C PHE A 106 9.58 -5.39 1.36
N GLU A 107 10.91 -5.48 1.31
CA GLU A 107 11.71 -6.60 1.82
C GLU A 107 11.51 -6.84 3.32
N ASN A 108 11.17 -5.78 4.06
CA ASN A 108 10.97 -5.81 5.51
C ASN A 108 9.50 -5.89 5.96
N LEU A 109 8.53 -5.83 5.03
CA LEU A 109 7.10 -5.70 5.36
C LEU A 109 6.39 -7.06 5.49
N LYS A 110 6.99 -7.99 6.23
CA LYS A 110 6.50 -9.38 6.36
C LYS A 110 5.11 -9.50 7.01
N ASN A 111 4.66 -8.46 7.72
CA ASN A 111 3.36 -8.41 8.39
C ASN A 111 2.25 -7.79 7.52
N LEU A 112 2.55 -7.36 6.29
CA LEU A 112 1.58 -6.69 5.45
C LEU A 112 0.48 -7.66 5.02
N VAL A 113 -0.77 -7.25 5.22
CA VAL A 113 -1.98 -8.01 4.88
C VAL A 113 -2.75 -7.35 3.74
N PHE A 114 -2.66 -6.02 3.62
CA PHE A 114 -3.34 -5.24 2.59
C PHE A 114 -2.37 -4.30 1.90
N LEU A 115 -2.32 -4.35 0.56
CA LEU A 115 -1.55 -3.45 -0.28
C LEU A 115 -2.43 -2.90 -1.42
N ASP A 116 -2.58 -1.58 -1.46
CA ASP A 116 -3.26 -0.88 -2.55
C ASP A 116 -2.27 -0.08 -3.40
N LEU A 117 -2.18 -0.46 -4.67
CA LEU A 117 -1.38 0.16 -5.72
C LEU A 117 -2.24 0.50 -6.95
N ASN A 118 -3.56 0.62 -6.78
CA ASN A 118 -4.47 0.97 -7.89
C ASN A 118 -4.11 2.32 -8.51
N ASN A 119 -4.38 2.52 -9.81
CA ASN A 119 -4.17 3.80 -10.49
C ASN A 119 -2.72 4.29 -10.34
N ASN A 120 -1.78 3.49 -10.81
CA ASN A 120 -0.36 3.81 -10.92
C ASN A 120 0.12 3.52 -12.36
N GLN A 121 1.42 3.48 -12.60
CA GLN A 121 2.03 3.24 -13.91
C GLN A 121 2.86 1.95 -13.92
N ILE A 122 2.47 0.97 -13.09
CA ILE A 122 3.22 -0.28 -12.90
C ILE A 122 3.08 -1.15 -14.16
N THR A 123 4.19 -1.65 -14.68
CA THR A 123 4.23 -2.52 -15.87
C THR A 123 4.47 -3.99 -15.53
N GLU A 124 5.06 -4.28 -14.37
CA GLU A 124 5.45 -5.63 -13.96
C GLU A 124 5.12 -5.87 -12.49
N ILE A 125 4.66 -7.09 -12.20
CA ILE A 125 4.48 -7.57 -10.84
C ILE A 125 5.78 -8.27 -10.42
N LYS A 126 6.54 -7.65 -9.52
CA LYS A 126 7.81 -8.14 -8.94
C LYS A 126 8.02 -7.55 -7.56
N GLY A 127 8.98 -8.05 -6.77
CA GLY A 127 9.31 -7.44 -5.47
C GLY A 127 8.27 -7.71 -4.37
N LEU A 128 7.42 -8.72 -4.56
CA LEU A 128 6.38 -9.14 -3.61
C LEU A 128 6.75 -10.40 -2.82
N GLU A 129 7.95 -10.96 -3.04
CA GLU A 129 8.38 -12.30 -2.61
C GLU A 129 8.34 -12.46 -1.08
N ASN A 130 8.52 -11.37 -0.34
CA ASN A 130 8.51 -11.35 1.12
C ASN A 130 7.12 -11.15 1.73
N LEU A 131 6.10 -10.80 0.94
CA LEU A 131 4.75 -10.47 1.40
C LEU A 131 3.87 -11.72 1.60
N THR A 132 4.43 -12.76 2.22
CA THR A 132 3.78 -14.07 2.41
C THR A 132 2.50 -14.05 3.26
N ASN A 133 2.24 -12.93 3.96
CA ASN A 133 1.01 -12.71 4.74
C ASN A 133 -0.06 -11.90 4.00
N LEU A 134 0.20 -11.46 2.77
CA LEU A 134 -0.70 -10.60 2.01
C LEU A 134 -2.01 -11.34 1.72
N GLY A 135 -3.12 -10.74 2.15
CA GLY A 135 -4.48 -11.24 1.95
C GLY A 135 -5.24 -10.50 0.85
N SER A 136 -4.87 -9.24 0.58
CA SER A 136 -5.46 -8.39 -0.46
C SER A 136 -4.39 -7.62 -1.20
N LEU A 137 -4.41 -7.70 -2.53
CA LEU A 137 -3.54 -6.95 -3.43
C LEU A 137 -4.39 -6.24 -4.47
N GLU A 138 -4.26 -4.92 -4.53
CA GLU A 138 -4.98 -4.09 -5.49
C GLU A 138 -4.01 -3.46 -6.49
N LEU A 139 -4.16 -3.80 -7.76
CA LEU A 139 -3.33 -3.39 -8.90
C LEU A 139 -4.19 -2.89 -10.08
N ASN A 140 -5.47 -2.59 -9.86
CA ASN A 140 -6.38 -2.14 -10.89
C ASN A 140 -5.92 -0.82 -11.52
N ASN A 141 -6.12 -0.66 -12.83
CA ASN A 141 -5.73 0.55 -13.57
C ASN A 141 -4.22 0.80 -13.47
N ASN A 142 -3.44 -0.14 -14.01
CA ASN A 142 -1.99 -0.05 -14.18
C ASN A 142 -1.67 -0.44 -15.64
N GLN A 143 -0.39 -0.66 -15.96
CA GLN A 143 0.08 -0.98 -17.30
C GLN A 143 0.64 -2.41 -17.40
N ILE A 144 0.20 -3.31 -16.51
CA ILE A 144 0.73 -4.68 -16.40
C ILE A 144 0.34 -5.48 -17.65
N THR A 145 1.30 -6.17 -18.25
CA THR A 145 1.09 -6.97 -19.47
C THR A 145 1.07 -8.48 -19.21
N GLU A 146 1.76 -8.93 -18.16
CA GLU A 146 1.94 -10.34 -17.82
C GLU A 146 1.56 -10.63 -16.36
N ILE A 147 1.08 -11.86 -16.11
CA ILE A 147 0.76 -12.34 -14.77
C ILE A 147 1.93 -13.18 -14.27
N LYS A 148 2.84 -12.55 -13.51
CA LYS A 148 4.03 -13.15 -12.88
C LYS A 148 4.22 -12.57 -11.47
N GLY A 149 5.15 -13.08 -10.67
CA GLY A 149 5.55 -12.47 -9.39
C GLY A 149 4.52 -12.61 -8.26
N LEU A 150 3.57 -13.55 -8.39
CA LEU A 150 2.52 -13.84 -7.39
C LEU A 150 2.74 -15.17 -6.65
N GLU A 151 3.77 -15.93 -7.00
CA GLU A 151 4.03 -17.33 -6.62
C GLU A 151 4.14 -17.51 -5.10
N SER A 152 4.70 -16.50 -4.43
CA SER A 152 4.90 -16.45 -2.98
C SER A 152 3.64 -16.10 -2.18
N LEU A 153 2.60 -15.54 -2.82
CA LEU A 153 1.43 -14.94 -2.16
C LEU A 153 0.34 -15.97 -1.80
N ASN A 154 0.73 -17.06 -1.15
CA ASN A 154 -0.15 -18.21 -0.86
C ASN A 154 -1.39 -17.87 -0.01
N LYS A 155 -1.40 -16.74 0.71
CA LYS A 155 -2.52 -16.30 1.54
C LYS A 155 -3.46 -15.30 0.84
N LEU A 156 -3.20 -14.95 -0.42
CA LEU A 156 -3.96 -13.95 -1.15
C LEU A 156 -5.40 -14.43 -1.38
N LYS A 157 -6.36 -13.69 -0.84
CA LYS A 157 -7.80 -13.97 -0.98
C LYS A 157 -8.48 -13.02 -1.96
N TYR A 158 -7.91 -11.84 -2.14
CA TYR A 158 -8.44 -10.80 -3.01
C TYR A 158 -7.31 -10.28 -3.89
N LEU A 159 -7.52 -10.34 -5.20
CA LEU A 159 -6.64 -9.78 -6.21
C LEU A 159 -7.49 -8.91 -7.11
N ARG A 160 -7.22 -7.60 -7.13
CA ARG A 160 -7.81 -6.70 -8.10
C ARG A 160 -6.78 -6.35 -9.16
N ILE A 161 -7.02 -6.73 -10.40
CA ILE A 161 -6.05 -6.60 -11.49
C ILE A 161 -6.70 -6.16 -12.81
N GLY A 162 -7.98 -5.75 -12.76
CA GLY A 162 -8.68 -5.17 -13.89
C GLY A 162 -8.01 -3.90 -14.44
N GLU A 163 -8.47 -3.46 -15.61
CA GLU A 163 -7.94 -2.24 -16.25
C GLU A 163 -6.39 -2.28 -16.39
N ASN A 164 -5.85 -3.43 -16.81
CA ASN A 164 -4.44 -3.61 -17.15
C ASN A 164 -4.32 -4.07 -18.62
N ASN A 165 -3.10 -4.16 -19.12
CA ASN A 165 -2.79 -4.59 -20.49
C ASN A 165 -2.63 -6.12 -20.62
N ILE A 166 -3.26 -6.89 -19.75
CA ILE A 166 -3.21 -8.35 -19.73
C ILE A 166 -4.14 -8.93 -20.80
N SER A 167 -3.70 -10.00 -21.47
CA SER A 167 -4.53 -10.73 -22.44
C SER A 167 -5.88 -11.14 -21.85
N LYS A 168 -6.98 -10.64 -22.44
CA LYS A 168 -8.35 -11.01 -22.05
C LYS A 168 -8.60 -12.51 -22.12
N LYS A 169 -7.94 -13.21 -23.07
CA LYS A 169 -8.02 -14.67 -23.20
C LYS A 169 -7.40 -15.36 -21.99
N LEU A 170 -6.21 -14.91 -21.56
CA LEU A 170 -5.56 -15.44 -20.36
C LEU A 170 -6.42 -15.20 -19.13
N ILE A 171 -6.93 -13.98 -18.95
CA ILE A 171 -7.85 -13.66 -17.85
C ILE A 171 -9.06 -14.62 -17.81
N GLN A 172 -9.67 -14.92 -18.95
CA GLN A 172 -10.79 -15.88 -19.02
C GLN A 172 -10.35 -17.31 -18.66
N GLN A 173 -9.18 -17.76 -19.11
CA GLN A 173 -8.62 -19.07 -18.75
C GLN A 173 -8.41 -19.21 -17.23
N LEU A 174 -8.00 -18.11 -16.57
CA LEU A 174 -7.80 -18.03 -15.13
C LEU A 174 -9.10 -17.80 -14.32
N GLY A 175 -10.27 -17.84 -14.96
CA GLY A 175 -11.58 -17.74 -14.31
C GLY A 175 -12.26 -16.37 -14.38
N GLY A 176 -11.66 -15.41 -15.07
CA GLY A 176 -12.23 -14.09 -15.31
C GLY A 176 -12.14 -13.15 -14.11
N LEU A 177 -12.60 -11.91 -14.34
CA LEU A 177 -12.74 -10.88 -13.32
C LEU A 177 -14.23 -10.53 -13.11
N ASP A 178 -14.57 -10.01 -11.94
CA ASP A 178 -15.87 -9.40 -11.68
C ASP A 178 -15.98 -7.98 -12.29
N ILE A 179 -17.15 -7.36 -12.16
CA ILE A 179 -17.42 -6.02 -12.71
C ILE A 179 -16.56 -4.91 -12.08
N LYS A 180 -15.89 -5.18 -10.95
CA LYS A 180 -15.00 -4.23 -10.27
C LYS A 180 -13.53 -4.50 -10.59
N GLY A 181 -13.22 -5.54 -11.37
CA GLY A 181 -11.86 -5.93 -11.73
C GLY A 181 -11.19 -6.89 -10.74
N TYR A 182 -11.94 -7.50 -9.82
CA TYR A 182 -11.40 -8.55 -8.93
C TYR A 182 -11.36 -9.88 -9.65
N ALA A 183 -10.28 -10.63 -9.47
CA ALA A 183 -10.19 -12.01 -9.92
C ALA A 183 -11.25 -12.87 -9.21
N ASN A 184 -12.05 -13.60 -10.00
CA ASN A 184 -13.05 -14.52 -9.45
C ASN A 184 -12.40 -15.68 -8.67
N ASN A 185 -11.16 -16.02 -9.01
CA ASN A 185 -10.36 -17.02 -8.31
C ASN A 185 -8.87 -16.62 -8.28
N PRO A 186 -8.43 -15.84 -7.27
CA PRO A 186 -7.03 -15.41 -7.16
C PRO A 186 -6.02 -16.56 -7.10
N GLN A 187 -6.41 -17.74 -6.62
CA GLN A 187 -5.53 -18.90 -6.52
C GLN A 187 -5.16 -19.48 -7.89
N LYS A 188 -6.00 -19.31 -8.93
CA LYS A 188 -5.63 -19.69 -10.30
C LYS A 188 -4.52 -18.80 -10.86
N PHE A 189 -4.51 -17.51 -10.53
CA PHE A 189 -3.48 -16.57 -10.96
C PHE A 189 -2.14 -16.92 -10.29
N ILE A 190 -2.16 -17.23 -8.99
CA ILE A 190 -0.97 -17.70 -8.27
C ILE A 190 -0.47 -19.04 -8.82
N GLY A 191 -1.39 -19.97 -9.09
CA GLY A 191 -1.05 -21.28 -9.68
C GLY A 191 -0.38 -21.14 -11.04
N TYR A 192 -0.92 -20.27 -11.91
CA TYR A 192 -0.32 -19.95 -13.20
C TYR A 192 1.12 -19.45 -13.07
N CYS A 193 1.38 -18.54 -12.15
CA CYS A 193 2.73 -18.04 -11.92
C CYS A 193 3.70 -19.13 -11.45
N LYS A 194 3.26 -20.10 -10.65
CA LYS A 194 4.11 -21.21 -10.16
C LYS A 194 4.49 -22.23 -11.24
N GLU A 195 3.72 -22.32 -12.31
CA GLU A 195 3.97 -23.26 -13.41
C GLU A 195 4.95 -22.68 -14.47
N GLU A 196 5.18 -21.37 -14.43
CA GLU A 196 6.03 -20.62 -15.37
C GLU A 196 7.45 -20.30 -14.81
N GLU A 197 7.77 -20.75 -13.59
CA GLU A 197 9.12 -20.70 -12.97
C GLU A 197 9.99 -21.93 -13.30
#